data_AF-A0A1W9N800-F1
#
_entry.id   AF-A0A1W9N800-F1
#
_cell.length_a   1.000
_cell.length_b   1.000
_cell.length_c   1.000
_cell.angle_alpha   90.00
_cell.angle_beta   90.00
_cell.angle_gamma   90.00
#
_symmetry.space_group_name_H-M   'P 1'
#
loop_
_entity.id
_entity.type
_entity.pdbx_description
1 polymer ?
#
loop_
_entity_poly.entity_id
_entity_poly.type
_entity_poly.pdbx_seq_one_letter_code
_entity_poly.pdbx_strand_id
1 'polypeptide(L)' 'MRAKPDAFSYDEEDEEEKEDEEEVRQPFDRKKFTVISNKKIGRNELCPCGSGKKYKYCCGKEEK' A
#
# COMPACT_ATOMS: atom_id res chain seq x y z
N MET A 1 -27.74 -50.26 39.86
CA MET A 1 -27.57 -48.99 40.58
C MET A 1 -26.71 -48.07 39.73
N ARG A 2 -27.01 -46.76 39.79
CA ARG A 2 -26.13 -45.61 39.50
C ARG A 2 -24.67 -45.89 39.93
N ALA A 3 -23.61 -45.35 39.34
CA ALA A 3 -23.45 -44.05 38.72
C ALA A 3 -22.22 -44.01 37.78
N LYS A 4 -22.18 -42.94 36.97
CA LYS A 4 -21.09 -42.50 36.08
C LYS A 4 -19.80 -42.20 36.85
N PRO A 5 -18.64 -42.46 36.21
CA PRO A 5 -17.47 -41.62 36.39
C PRO A 5 -17.20 -40.80 35.10
N ASP A 6 -17.22 -39.48 35.32
CA ASP A 6 -16.28 -38.47 34.82
C ASP A 6 -16.11 -38.29 33.30
N ALA A 7 -16.81 -37.29 32.79
CA ALA A 7 -16.47 -36.58 31.57
C ALA A 7 -15.23 -35.71 31.82
N PHE A 8 -14.07 -36.08 31.26
CA PHE A 8 -12.86 -35.30 30.96
C PHE A 8 -11.78 -36.35 30.68
N SER A 9 -11.27 -36.62 29.49
CA SER A 9 -10.69 -35.71 28.51
C SER A 9 -10.53 -36.51 27.21
N TYR A 10 -11.22 -36.12 26.14
CA TYR A 10 -10.84 -36.49 24.78
C TYR A 10 -10.67 -35.15 24.08
N ASP A 11 -9.42 -34.78 23.83
CA ASP A 11 -9.02 -33.51 23.21
C ASP A 11 -9.84 -33.25 21.94
N GLU A 12 -10.56 -32.13 22.00
CA GLU A 12 -11.41 -31.55 20.97
C GLU A 12 -10.58 -30.44 20.27
N GLU A 13 -10.80 -30.27 18.97
CA GLU A 13 -10.43 -29.11 18.14
C GLU A 13 -8.93 -29.06 17.70
N ASP A 14 -8.57 -28.82 16.44
CA ASP A 14 -9.22 -27.99 15.45
C ASP A 14 -8.72 -28.35 14.04
N GLU A 15 -9.68 -28.47 13.14
CA GLU A 15 -9.58 -28.78 11.72
C GLU A 15 -9.62 -27.45 10.96
N GLU A 16 -8.50 -26.98 10.38
CA GLU A 16 -8.61 -25.95 9.33
C GLU A 16 -7.52 -26.10 8.26
N GLU A 17 -7.91 -26.81 7.21
CA GLU A 17 -7.35 -26.71 5.85
C GLU A 17 -7.60 -25.29 5.31
N LYS A 18 -6.57 -24.62 4.76
CA LYS A 18 -6.78 -23.59 3.74
C LYS A 18 -5.59 -23.54 2.79
N GLU A 19 -5.87 -23.91 1.55
CA GLU A 19 -5.05 -23.73 0.36
C GLU A 19 -4.98 -22.23 0.02
N ASP A 20 -3.78 -21.63 -0.03
CA ASP A 20 -3.55 -20.35 -0.70
C ASP A 20 -2.71 -20.56 -1.96
N GLU A 21 -3.42 -20.85 -3.05
CA GLU A 21 -2.93 -20.57 -4.40
C GLU A 21 -3.13 -19.06 -4.67
N GLU A 22 -2.21 -18.49 -5.46
CA GLU A 22 -2.28 -17.16 -6.11
C GLU A 22 -1.57 -15.98 -5.41
N GLU A 23 -0.33 -15.66 -5.83
CA GLU A 23 -0.10 -14.33 -6.39
C GLU A 23 1.05 -14.27 -7.43
N VAL A 24 0.64 -13.81 -8.60
CA VAL A 24 1.39 -13.64 -9.85
C VAL A 24 2.29 -12.40 -9.79
N ARG A 25 3.48 -12.49 -10.40
CA ARG A 25 4.38 -11.36 -10.71
C ARG A 25 3.60 -10.17 -11.29
N GLN A 26 3.48 -9.07 -10.55
CA GLN A 26 3.04 -7.79 -11.10
C GLN A 26 4.27 -7.07 -11.72
N PRO A 27 4.34 -6.89 -13.06
CA PRO A 27 5.34 -6.01 -13.66
C PRO A 27 5.01 -4.57 -13.25
N PHE A 28 5.98 -3.87 -12.62
CA PHE A 28 5.88 -2.47 -12.23
C PHE A 28 5.08 -1.65 -13.23
N ASP A 29 3.81 -1.41 -12.91
CA ASP A 29 2.92 -0.59 -13.70
C ASP A 29 3.63 0.74 -13.95
N ARG A 30 3.91 1.01 -15.23
CA ARG A 30 4.31 2.33 -15.69
C ARG A 30 3.10 3.22 -15.46
N LYS A 31 2.95 3.70 -14.23
CA LYS A 31 1.87 4.57 -13.79
C LYS A 31 1.81 5.71 -14.79
N LYS A 32 0.67 5.74 -15.47
CA LYS A 32 0.31 6.69 -16.53
C LYS A 32 0.66 8.09 -16.02
N PHE A 33 1.55 8.78 -16.73
CA PHE A 33 1.84 10.19 -16.46
C PHE A 33 0.57 10.98 -16.73
N THR A 34 -0.28 11.13 -15.71
CA THR A 34 -1.46 11.97 -15.80
C THR A 34 -0.98 13.39 -16.00
N VAL A 35 -1.40 13.98 -17.12
CA VAL A 35 -1.13 15.37 -17.50
C VAL A 35 -1.33 16.27 -16.28
N ILE A 36 -0.24 16.92 -15.84
CA ILE A 36 -0.30 17.91 -14.77
C ILE A 36 -1.18 19.03 -15.32
N SER A 37 -2.41 19.12 -14.83
CA SER A 37 -3.30 20.25 -15.04
C SER A 37 -2.50 21.53 -14.87
N ASN A 38 -2.58 22.46 -15.83
CA ASN A 38 -1.94 23.79 -15.83
C ASN A 38 -2.41 24.68 -14.65
N LYS A 39 -2.28 24.17 -13.42
CA LYS A 39 -2.48 24.93 -12.20
C LYS A 39 -1.27 25.84 -12.12
N LYS A 40 -1.50 27.15 -12.16
CA LYS A 40 -0.46 28.16 -11.99
C LYS A 40 0.19 27.93 -10.62
N ILE A 41 1.30 27.22 -10.60
CA ILE A 41 2.04 26.97 -9.36
C ILE A 41 2.77 28.25 -8.95
N GLY A 42 2.62 28.63 -7.68
CA GLY A 42 3.34 29.77 -7.14
C GLY A 42 4.85 29.50 -7.09
N ARG A 43 5.68 30.49 -7.41
CA ARG A 43 7.16 30.36 -7.41
C ARG A 43 7.76 29.84 -6.08
N ASN A 44 7.09 30.09 -4.96
CA ASN A 44 7.54 29.68 -3.63
C ASN A 44 7.00 28.31 -3.17
N GLU A 45 6.04 27.72 -3.90
CA GLU A 45 5.41 26.43 -3.55
C GLU A 45 6.36 25.25 -3.82
N LEU A 46 6.07 24.08 -3.26
CA LEU A 46 6.82 22.84 -3.52
C LEU A 46 6.69 22.39 -4.98
N CYS A 47 7.79 21.96 -5.59
CA CYS A 47 7.81 21.52 -6.98
C CYS A 47 6.96 20.24 -7.19
N PRO A 48 6.04 20.20 -8.18
CA PRO A 48 5.21 19.03 -8.47
C PRO A 48 6.03 17.88 -9.09
N CYS A 49 7.30 18.14 -9.44
CA CYS A 49 8.27 17.16 -9.88
C CYS A 49 8.75 16.21 -8.77
N GLY A 50 8.33 16.43 -7.51
CA GLY A 50 8.70 15.57 -6.39
C GLY A 50 10.10 15.81 -5.82
N SER A 51 10.78 16.90 -6.21
CA SER A 51 12.15 17.19 -5.75
C SER A 51 12.25 17.73 -4.32
N GLY A 52 11.13 18.07 -3.68
CA GLY A 52 11.08 18.72 -2.36
C GLY A 52 11.60 20.17 -2.35
N LYS A 53 12.05 20.71 -3.49
CA LYS A 53 12.52 22.09 -3.63
C LYS A 53 11.36 23.04 -3.96
N LYS A 54 11.47 24.32 -3.59
CA LYS A 54 10.53 25.35 -4.07
C LYS A 54 10.60 25.45 -5.59
N TYR A 55 9.48 25.73 -6.26
CA TYR A 55 9.36 25.76 -7.72
C TYR A 55 10.44 26.65 -8.37
N LYS A 56 10.68 27.86 -7.83
CA LYS A 56 11.72 28.80 -8.29
C LYS A 56 13.17 28.29 -8.20
N TYR A 57 13.42 27.24 -7.42
CA TYR A 57 14.74 26.61 -7.26
C TYR A 57 14.81 25.25 -7.95
N CYS A 58 13.78 24.85 -8.69
CA CYS A 58 13.70 23.59 -9.41
C CYS A 58 13.22 23.84 -10.85
N CYS A 59 12.04 23.35 -11.25
CA CYS A 59 11.51 23.52 -12.61
C CYS A 59 11.28 24.98 -13.04
N GLY A 60 11.16 25.92 -12.10
CA GLY A 60 11.00 27.35 -12.36
C GLY A 60 12.28 28.17 -12.17
N LYS A 61 13.45 27.53 -12.16
CA LYS A 61 14.75 28.21 -12.11
C LYS A 61 15.07 28.78 -13.50
N GLU A 62 14.75 30.05 -13.70
CA GLU A 62 15.31 30.82 -14.82
C GLU A 62 16.66 31.40 -14.35
N GLU A 63 17.75 31.02 -15.03
CA GLU A 63 19.07 31.58 -14.75
C GLU A 63 19.10 33.01 -15.32
N LYS A 64 19.06 34.01 -14.44
CA LYS A 64 19.18 35.42 -14.79
C LYS A 64 20.23 36.08 -13.92
#